data_AF-A0A964AN61-F1
#
_entry.id   AF-A0A964AN61-F1
#
_cell.length_a   1.000
_cell.length_b   1.000
_cell.length_c   1.000
_cell.angle_alpha   90.00
_cell.angle_beta   90.00
_cell.angle_gamma   90.00
#
_symmetry.space_group_name_H-M   'P 1'
#
loop_
_entity.id
_entity.type
_entity.pdbx_description
1 polymer ?
#
loop_
_entity_poly.entity_id
_entity_poly.type
_entity_poly.pdbx_seq_one_letter_code
_entity_poly.pdbx_strand_id
1 'polypeptide(L)'
;MLLSQLILGTYVGSVDQLSERRDAGSSEEGPEVPGMGAGYLFAGRRPLGHVDPSDAADTLDAWLARCAHLEAASVLAFRQLARQLHGWGAPAALIERCLQAAAEEAEHARVLIALTDVPIPHTNPGPADEALYAVALHNAVEGCVNECWAAMLAFLKARYARAPALRAAYARLVDDETRHGELAWDVHRWLMGQLDEADQQRITEAQRAAIARLPAVARVQAERLPQAMGLPAPAAAAAMARRFGAGLLAA
;
A
#
# COMPACT_ATOMS: atom_id res chain seq x y z
N MET A 1 -16.47 0.95 5.46
CA MET A 1 -15.91 1.91 4.48
C MET A 1 -16.01 1.29 3.09
N LEU A 2 -16.50 2.03 2.09
CA LEU A 2 -16.40 1.61 0.68
C LEU A 2 -15.16 2.28 0.08
N LEU A 3 -14.03 1.56 0.04
CA LEU A 3 -12.75 2.14 -0.39
C LEU A 3 -12.82 2.61 -1.85
N SER A 4 -13.56 1.88 -2.68
CA SER A 4 -13.86 2.27 -4.06
C SER A 4 -14.45 3.68 -4.17
N GLN A 5 -15.40 4.05 -3.30
CA GLN A 5 -16.00 5.39 -3.29
C GLN A 5 -15.01 6.46 -2.83
N LEU A 6 -14.17 6.15 -1.85
CA LEU A 6 -13.12 7.06 -1.37
C LEU A 6 -12.06 7.31 -2.46
N ILE A 7 -11.61 6.26 -3.16
CA ILE A 7 -10.68 6.35 -4.29
C ILE A 7 -11.28 7.26 -5.38
N LEU A 8 -12.52 6.97 -5.81
CA LEU A 8 -13.19 7.75 -6.85
C LEU A 8 -13.42 9.22 -6.42
N GLY A 9 -13.89 9.46 -5.20
CA GLY A 9 -14.13 10.80 -4.67
C GLY A 9 -12.85 11.62 -4.46
N THR A 10 -11.75 10.95 -4.13
CA THR A 10 -10.40 11.56 -4.07
C THR A 10 -9.95 11.92 -5.48
N TYR A 11 -10.02 10.97 -6.41
CA TYR A 11 -9.63 11.16 -7.80
C TYR A 11 -10.38 12.33 -8.45
N VAL A 12 -11.72 12.30 -8.44
CA VAL A 12 -12.57 13.30 -9.11
C VAL A 12 -12.24 14.72 -8.66
N GLY A 13 -12.08 14.95 -7.36
CA GLY A 13 -11.75 16.29 -6.87
C GLY A 13 -10.26 16.62 -6.86
N SER A 14 -9.43 15.78 -7.47
CA SER A 14 -8.03 16.05 -7.78
C SER A 14 -7.76 16.14 -9.30
N VAL A 15 -8.77 15.90 -10.17
CA VAL A 15 -8.61 15.90 -11.63
C VAL A 15 -8.05 17.23 -12.15
N ASP A 16 -8.52 18.36 -11.63
CA ASP A 16 -8.02 19.69 -12.03
C ASP A 16 -6.53 19.88 -11.73
N GLN A 17 -6.04 19.28 -10.63
CA GLN A 17 -4.64 19.33 -10.22
C GLN A 17 -3.74 18.34 -10.98
N LEU A 18 -4.34 17.29 -11.59
CA LEU A 18 -3.62 16.35 -12.46
C LEU A 18 -3.38 16.93 -13.86
N SER A 19 -4.20 17.89 -14.30
CA SER A 19 -4.05 18.58 -15.59
C SER A 19 -3.08 19.76 -15.56
N GLU A 20 -2.82 20.35 -14.39
CA GLU A 20 -1.89 21.47 -14.27
C GLU A 20 -0.45 20.98 -14.05
N ARG A 21 0.45 21.39 -14.96
CA ARG A 21 1.92 21.17 -14.97
C ARG A 21 2.40 19.90 -15.65
N ARG A 22 2.33 19.93 -16.98
CA ARG A 22 3.15 19.11 -17.88
C ARG A 22 4.58 19.62 -18.06
N ASP A 23 4.94 20.78 -17.50
CA ASP A 23 6.30 21.32 -17.57
C ASP A 23 6.69 21.99 -16.24
N ALA A 24 7.79 21.51 -15.66
CA ALA A 24 8.82 22.28 -14.96
C ALA A 24 9.66 21.31 -14.12
N GLY A 25 10.87 21.00 -14.60
CA GLY A 25 11.92 20.43 -13.79
C GLY A 25 12.51 21.50 -12.86
N SER A 26 12.61 21.19 -11.58
CA SER A 26 13.58 21.78 -10.66
C SER A 26 13.81 20.80 -9.52
N SER A 27 15.03 20.28 -9.44
CA SER A 27 15.52 19.44 -8.36
C SER A 27 15.80 20.31 -7.12
N GLU A 28 14.91 20.23 -6.13
CA GLU A 28 15.24 20.58 -4.76
C GLU A 28 15.20 19.29 -3.94
N GLU A 29 16.35 18.92 -3.36
CA GLU A 29 16.49 17.77 -2.47
C GLU A 29 15.59 17.98 -1.24
N GLY A 30 14.56 17.14 -1.12
CA GLY A 30 13.67 17.12 0.05
C GLY A 30 14.36 16.48 1.26
N PRO A 31 13.96 16.85 2.49
CA PRO A 31 14.58 16.31 3.71
C PRO A 31 14.32 14.81 3.84
N GLU A 32 15.35 14.06 4.25
CA GLU A 32 15.21 12.66 4.67
C GLU A 32 14.17 12.55 5.80
N VAL A 33 13.19 11.67 5.61
CA VAL A 33 12.18 11.34 6.64
C VAL A 33 12.73 10.18 7.48
N PRO A 34 13.13 10.40 8.75
CA PRO A 34 13.71 9.34 9.57
C PRO A 34 12.69 8.22 9.82
N GLY A 35 13.13 6.97 9.65
CA GLY A 35 12.30 5.78 9.89
C GLY A 35 11.55 5.24 8.68
N MET A 36 11.72 5.84 7.50
CA MET A 36 11.13 5.35 6.25
C MET A 36 12.23 4.70 5.41
N GLY A 37 12.40 3.38 5.54
CA GLY A 37 13.24 2.63 4.61
C GLY A 37 12.72 2.79 3.17
N ALA A 38 13.60 2.63 2.17
CA ALA A 38 13.27 2.64 0.74
C ALA A 38 12.12 1.68 0.35
N GLY A 39 11.78 0.78 1.27
CA GLY A 39 10.64 -0.11 1.29
C GLY A 39 9.26 0.46 0.99
N TYR A 40 8.88 1.57 1.63
CA TYR A 40 7.50 2.08 1.63
C TYR A 40 7.06 2.74 0.31
N LEU A 41 7.87 2.66 -0.74
CA LEU A 41 7.65 3.36 -2.00
C LEU A 41 6.74 2.58 -2.98
N PHE A 42 6.43 1.33 -2.65
CA PHE A 42 5.90 0.35 -3.59
C PHE A 42 4.78 -0.51 -2.94
N ALA A 43 3.87 -1.01 -3.79
CA ALA A 43 2.58 -1.62 -3.45
C ALA A 43 2.68 -2.87 -2.56
N GLY A 44 1.53 -3.32 -2.04
CA GLY A 44 1.41 -4.57 -1.29
C GLY A 44 1.60 -4.44 0.23
N ARG A 45 0.90 -5.32 0.96
CA ARG A 45 0.98 -5.46 2.42
C ARG A 45 2.26 -6.20 2.81
N ARG A 46 3.09 -5.62 3.67
CA ARG A 46 4.27 -6.31 4.19
C ARG A 46 3.91 -7.35 5.26
N PRO A 47 4.61 -8.51 5.32
CA PRO A 47 4.51 -9.41 6.46
C PRO A 47 5.09 -8.75 7.71
N LEU A 48 4.65 -9.17 8.89
CA LEU A 48 5.20 -8.63 10.13
C LEU A 48 6.68 -9.01 10.24
N GLY A 49 7.53 -8.04 10.60
CA GLY A 49 8.99 -8.23 10.61
C GLY A 49 9.63 -8.22 9.22
N HIS A 50 8.92 -7.76 8.17
CA HIS A 50 9.51 -7.56 6.86
C HIS A 50 10.67 -6.57 6.91
N VAL A 51 11.78 -6.93 6.27
CA VAL A 51 12.91 -6.05 6.05
C VAL A 51 12.98 -5.76 4.57
N ASP A 52 12.76 -4.50 4.22
CA ASP A 52 12.87 -4.05 2.85
C ASP A 52 14.34 -4.05 2.40
N PRO A 53 14.67 -4.58 1.20
CA PRO A 53 15.99 -4.41 0.61
C PRO A 53 16.36 -2.92 0.50
N SER A 54 17.65 -2.62 0.70
CA SER A 54 18.20 -1.26 0.78
C SER A 54 18.21 -0.51 -0.55
N ASP A 55 18.06 -1.22 -1.66
CA ASP A 55 18.46 -0.67 -2.96
C ASP A 55 17.37 0.20 -3.57
N ALA A 56 17.79 1.38 -4.04
CA ALA A 56 16.95 2.25 -4.84
C ALA A 56 16.69 1.61 -6.21
N ALA A 57 15.43 1.58 -6.63
CA ALA A 57 15.06 1.14 -7.97
C ALA A 57 15.21 2.32 -8.95
N ASP A 58 16.41 2.50 -9.50
CA ASP A 58 16.72 3.64 -10.38
C ASP A 58 16.22 3.44 -11.83
N THR A 59 15.72 2.25 -12.16
CA THR A 59 15.18 1.90 -13.49
C THR A 59 13.75 1.38 -13.40
N LEU A 60 13.01 1.44 -14.51
CA LEU A 60 11.68 0.87 -14.61
C LEU A 60 11.67 -0.64 -14.34
N ASP A 61 12.65 -1.38 -14.85
CA ASP A 61 12.72 -2.84 -14.67
C ASP A 61 13.03 -3.22 -13.22
N ALA A 62 13.96 -2.49 -12.58
CA ALA A 62 14.25 -2.67 -11.15
C ALA A 62 13.03 -2.32 -10.29
N TRP A 63 12.27 -1.29 -10.70
CA TRP A 63 11.02 -0.90 -10.04
C TRP A 63 9.95 -1.98 -10.16
N LEU A 64 9.75 -2.52 -11.36
CA LEU A 64 8.79 -3.60 -11.61
C LEU A 64 9.18 -4.85 -10.83
N ALA A 65 10.48 -5.16 -10.76
CA ALA A 65 10.98 -6.26 -9.96
C ALA A 65 10.72 -6.03 -8.46
N ARG A 66 10.81 -4.79 -8.00
CA ARG A 66 10.51 -4.42 -6.62
C ARG A 66 9.03 -4.55 -6.30
N CYS A 67 8.14 -4.12 -7.19
CA CYS A 67 6.71 -4.32 -7.02
C CYS A 67 6.37 -5.81 -7.00
N ALA A 68 6.88 -6.60 -7.95
CA ALA A 68 6.71 -8.05 -7.98
C ALA A 68 7.17 -8.75 -6.70
N HIS A 69 8.31 -8.33 -6.14
CA HIS A 69 8.79 -8.83 -4.85
C HIS A 69 7.82 -8.53 -3.71
N LEU A 70 7.24 -7.32 -3.69
CA LEU A 70 6.32 -6.94 -2.62
C LEU A 70 4.97 -7.64 -2.74
N GLU A 71 4.44 -7.87 -3.95
CA GLU A 71 3.25 -8.73 -4.08
C GLU A 71 3.54 -10.16 -3.60
N ALA A 72 4.73 -10.68 -3.91
CA ALA A 72 5.17 -11.97 -3.37
C ALA A 72 5.30 -11.94 -1.83
N ALA A 73 5.67 -10.80 -1.24
CA ALA A 73 5.69 -10.60 0.20
C ALA A 73 4.27 -10.54 0.80
N SER A 74 3.31 -9.91 0.11
CA SER A 74 1.90 -9.86 0.51
C SER A 74 1.28 -11.25 0.63
N VAL A 75 1.66 -12.20 -0.23
CA VAL A 75 1.25 -13.61 -0.09
C VAL A 75 1.60 -14.15 1.30
N LEU A 76 2.81 -13.86 1.78
CA LEU A 76 3.25 -14.28 3.11
C LEU A 76 2.52 -13.50 4.21
N ALA A 77 2.31 -12.20 4.01
CA ALA A 77 1.61 -11.33 4.96
C ALA A 77 0.18 -11.79 5.22
N PHE A 78 -0.58 -12.07 4.16
CA PHE A 78 -1.95 -12.54 4.28
C PHE A 78 -2.06 -13.96 4.85
N ARG A 79 -1.15 -14.86 4.48
CA ARG A 79 -1.08 -16.19 5.10
C ARG A 79 -0.74 -16.10 6.58
N GLN A 80 0.18 -15.21 6.97
CA GLN A 80 0.51 -14.97 8.37
C GLN A 80 -0.70 -14.43 9.13
N LEU A 81 -1.37 -13.42 8.59
CA LEU A 81 -2.57 -12.85 9.18
C LEU A 81 -3.68 -13.90 9.34
N ALA A 82 -3.92 -14.72 8.31
CA ALA A 82 -4.91 -15.81 8.37
C ALA A 82 -4.64 -16.79 9.52
N ARG A 83 -3.37 -17.20 9.72
CA ARG A 83 -2.99 -18.08 10.84
C ARG A 83 -3.18 -17.42 12.20
N GLN A 84 -2.80 -16.15 12.31
CA GLN A 84 -2.95 -15.37 13.56
C GLN A 84 -4.43 -15.21 13.93
N LEU A 85 -5.25 -14.76 12.97
CA LEU A 85 -6.70 -14.64 13.13
C LEU A 85 -7.36 -15.97 13.52
N HIS A 86 -6.93 -17.08 12.91
CA HIS A 86 -7.39 -18.41 13.29
C HIS A 86 -7.03 -18.75 14.74
N GLY A 87 -5.79 -18.48 15.17
CA GLY A 87 -5.33 -18.74 16.52
C GLY A 87 -6.10 -17.99 17.61
N TRP A 88 -6.67 -16.83 17.28
CA TRP A 88 -7.50 -16.02 18.18
C TRP A 88 -9.01 -16.23 17.99
N GLY A 89 -9.43 -17.18 17.16
CA GLY A 89 -10.86 -17.50 16.98
C GLY A 89 -11.65 -16.45 16.20
N ALA A 90 -11.01 -15.74 15.25
CA ALA A 90 -11.70 -14.81 14.37
C ALA A 90 -12.77 -15.51 13.49
N PRO A 91 -13.79 -14.77 13.00
CA PRO A 91 -14.78 -15.30 12.07
C PRO A 91 -14.14 -15.98 10.85
N ALA A 92 -14.63 -17.17 10.48
CA ALA A 92 -14.12 -17.95 9.36
C ALA A 92 -14.06 -17.14 8.04
N ALA A 93 -15.08 -16.30 7.79
CA ALA A 93 -15.13 -15.43 6.62
C ALA A 93 -13.96 -14.43 6.53
N LEU A 94 -13.41 -13.93 7.64
CA LEU A 94 -12.22 -13.06 7.61
C LEU A 94 -10.96 -13.86 7.26
N ILE A 95 -10.85 -15.07 7.78
CA ILE A 95 -9.72 -15.97 7.51
C ILE A 95 -9.71 -16.38 6.04
N GLU A 96 -10.87 -16.78 5.51
CA GLU A 96 -11.05 -17.14 4.10
C GLU A 96 -10.70 -15.98 3.16
N ARG A 97 -11.13 -14.74 3.49
CA ARG A 97 -10.77 -13.56 2.72
C ARG A 97 -9.27 -13.25 2.75
N CYS A 98 -8.58 -13.49 3.87
CA CYS A 98 -7.12 -13.39 3.91
C CYS A 98 -6.46 -14.42 3.00
N LEU A 99 -6.94 -15.68 3.00
CA LEU A 99 -6.40 -16.72 2.13
C LEU A 99 -6.67 -16.45 0.66
N GLN A 100 -7.84 -15.89 0.33
CA GLN A 100 -8.17 -15.42 -1.00
C GLN A 100 -7.25 -14.29 -1.45
N ALA A 101 -7.04 -13.27 -0.60
CA ALA A 101 -6.10 -12.19 -0.89
C ALA A 101 -4.69 -12.73 -1.14
N ALA A 102 -4.22 -13.71 -0.35
CA ALA A 102 -2.93 -14.36 -0.61
C ALA A 102 -2.84 -15.07 -1.97
N ALA A 103 -3.95 -15.57 -2.52
CA ALA A 103 -3.99 -16.18 -3.83
C ALA A 103 -3.99 -15.13 -4.96
N GLU A 104 -4.73 -14.03 -4.77
CA GLU A 104 -4.76 -12.87 -5.66
C GLU A 104 -3.35 -12.25 -5.77
N GLU A 105 -2.67 -12.07 -4.64
CA GLU A 105 -1.30 -11.53 -4.60
C GLU A 105 -0.27 -12.42 -5.29
N ALA A 106 -0.48 -13.74 -5.28
CA ALA A 106 0.37 -14.65 -6.04
C ALA A 106 0.18 -14.46 -7.56
N GLU A 107 -1.03 -14.09 -8.01
CA GLU A 107 -1.27 -13.73 -9.40
C GLU A 107 -0.72 -12.33 -9.71
N HIS A 108 -0.88 -11.36 -8.82
CA HIS A 108 -0.31 -10.01 -8.96
C HIS A 108 1.21 -10.07 -9.16
N ALA A 109 1.90 -10.85 -8.32
CA ALA A 109 3.32 -11.11 -8.45
C ALA A 109 3.67 -11.66 -9.84
N ARG A 110 2.93 -12.66 -10.36
CA ARG A 110 3.17 -13.22 -11.71
C ARG A 110 2.97 -12.19 -12.81
N VAL A 111 1.92 -11.38 -12.71
CA VAL A 111 1.63 -10.32 -13.69
C VAL A 111 2.79 -9.32 -13.76
N LEU A 112 3.31 -8.89 -12.61
CA LEU A 112 4.41 -7.92 -12.56
C LEU A 112 5.77 -8.53 -12.93
N ILE A 113 6.01 -9.81 -12.58
CA ILE A 113 7.19 -10.57 -13.02
C ILE A 113 7.27 -10.59 -14.54
N ALA A 114 6.15 -10.80 -15.23
CA ALA A 114 6.13 -10.86 -16.69
C ALA A 114 6.47 -9.53 -17.39
N LEU A 115 6.62 -8.43 -16.63
CA LEU A 115 6.94 -7.10 -17.16
C LEU A 115 8.40 -6.70 -16.93
N THR A 116 9.20 -7.54 -16.28
CA THR A 116 10.60 -7.25 -15.98
C THR A 116 11.49 -8.46 -16.28
N ASP A 117 12.67 -8.19 -16.82
CA ASP A 117 13.70 -9.20 -17.04
C ASP A 117 14.69 -9.28 -15.85
N VAL A 118 14.51 -8.42 -14.84
CA VAL A 118 15.35 -8.40 -13.65
C VAL A 118 14.93 -9.51 -12.68
N PRO A 119 15.87 -10.28 -12.10
CA PRO A 119 15.55 -11.30 -11.11
C PRO A 119 14.82 -10.73 -9.88
N ILE A 120 13.75 -11.41 -9.47
CA ILE A 120 13.00 -11.02 -8.26
C ILE A 120 13.68 -11.64 -7.03
N PRO A 121 14.08 -10.83 -6.03
CA PRO A 121 14.64 -11.37 -4.81
C PRO A 121 13.60 -12.17 -4.02
N HIS A 122 14.05 -13.23 -3.35
CA HIS A 122 13.18 -14.00 -2.46
C HIS A 122 12.80 -13.18 -1.23
N THR A 123 11.54 -13.30 -0.82
CA THR A 123 11.06 -12.71 0.43
C THR A 123 11.23 -13.70 1.58
N ASN A 124 11.93 -13.28 2.63
CA ASN A 124 11.93 -13.98 3.91
C ASN A 124 11.65 -12.98 5.03
N PRO A 125 10.45 -13.00 5.65
CA PRO A 125 10.18 -12.16 6.80
C PRO A 125 11.12 -12.53 7.96
N GLY A 126 11.62 -11.50 8.65
CA GLY A 126 12.42 -11.70 9.85
C GLY A 126 11.56 -12.16 11.04
N PRO A 127 12.20 -12.46 12.19
CA PRO A 127 11.48 -12.68 13.44
C PRO A 127 10.58 -11.48 13.77
N ALA A 128 9.39 -11.76 14.27
CA ALA A 128 8.40 -10.74 14.60
C ALA A 128 7.70 -11.04 15.92
N ASP A 129 7.25 -9.99 16.61
CA ASP A 129 6.36 -10.11 17.76
C ASP A 129 4.94 -10.41 17.27
N GLU A 130 4.48 -11.65 17.44
CA GLU A 130 3.15 -12.07 17.01
C GLU A 130 2.06 -11.85 18.08
N ALA A 131 2.32 -11.02 19.10
CA ALA A 131 1.30 -10.61 20.06
C ALA A 131 0.13 -9.89 19.37
N LEU A 132 -1.07 -10.06 19.93
CA LEU A 132 -2.31 -9.48 19.36
C LEU A 132 -2.19 -7.96 19.16
N TYR A 133 -1.63 -7.25 20.16
CA TYR A 133 -1.38 -5.82 20.05
C TYR A 133 -0.46 -5.47 18.87
N ALA A 134 0.67 -6.18 18.71
CA ALA A 134 1.62 -5.91 17.64
C ALA A 134 1.00 -6.13 16.25
N VAL A 135 0.20 -7.19 16.09
CA VAL A 135 -0.53 -7.47 14.84
C VAL A 135 -1.64 -6.44 14.58
N ALA A 136 -2.36 -6.02 15.61
CA ALA A 136 -3.39 -4.99 15.50
C ALA A 136 -2.79 -3.62 15.12
N LEU A 137 -1.69 -3.24 15.74
CA LEU A 137 -0.93 -2.04 15.41
C LEU A 137 -0.41 -2.09 13.96
N HIS A 138 0.20 -3.21 13.57
CA HIS A 138 0.68 -3.41 12.21
C HIS A 138 -0.47 -3.34 11.20
N ASN A 139 -1.60 -3.99 11.45
CA ASN A 139 -2.76 -3.92 10.55
C ASN A 139 -3.34 -2.51 10.44
N ALA A 140 -3.33 -1.74 11.53
CA ALA A 140 -3.83 -0.37 11.54
C ALA A 140 -2.97 0.59 10.71
N VAL A 141 -1.65 0.38 10.64
CA VAL A 141 -0.73 1.21 9.85
C VAL A 141 -0.56 0.65 8.44
N GLU A 142 -0.12 -0.60 8.34
CA GLU A 142 0.21 -1.21 7.04
C GLU A 142 -1.05 -1.48 6.23
N GLY A 143 -2.06 -2.13 6.80
CA GLY A 143 -3.27 -2.47 6.05
C GLY A 143 -4.25 -1.30 5.88
N CYS A 144 -4.62 -0.64 6.98
CA CYS A 144 -5.67 0.37 6.90
C CYS A 144 -5.21 1.67 6.23
N VAL A 145 -3.91 1.98 6.24
CA VAL A 145 -3.36 3.23 5.69
C VAL A 145 -2.52 2.96 4.44
N ASN A 146 -1.45 2.17 4.56
CA ASN A 146 -0.50 2.01 3.45
C ASN A 146 -1.09 1.21 2.28
N GLU A 147 -1.76 0.09 2.55
CA GLU A 147 -2.39 -0.77 1.54
C GLU A 147 -3.57 -0.04 0.86
N CYS A 148 -4.37 0.72 1.63
CA CYS A 148 -5.41 1.58 1.06
C CYS A 148 -4.84 2.68 0.14
N TRP A 149 -3.70 3.28 0.52
CA TRP A 149 -3.01 4.23 -0.34
C TRP A 149 -2.40 3.55 -1.59
N ALA A 150 -1.87 2.33 -1.45
CA ALA A 150 -1.38 1.54 -2.57
C ALA A 150 -2.48 1.24 -3.59
N ALA A 151 -3.70 0.92 -3.14
CA ALA A 151 -4.87 0.75 -4.01
C ALA A 151 -5.21 2.03 -4.79
N MET A 152 -5.14 3.21 -4.15
CA MET A 152 -5.29 4.50 -4.85
C MET A 152 -4.21 4.69 -5.94
N LEU A 153 -2.96 4.34 -5.64
CA LEU A 153 -1.88 4.40 -6.63
C LEU A 153 -2.08 3.40 -7.77
N ALA A 154 -2.53 2.18 -7.50
CA ALA A 154 -2.86 1.18 -8.52
C ALA A 154 -3.96 1.70 -9.46
N PHE A 155 -5.00 2.33 -8.90
CA PHE A 155 -6.06 2.99 -9.68
C PHE A 155 -5.51 4.07 -10.62
N LEU A 156 -4.61 4.93 -10.14
CA LEU A 156 -3.98 5.95 -10.99
C LEU A 156 -3.09 5.32 -12.08
N LYS A 157 -2.29 4.31 -11.74
CA LYS A 157 -1.42 3.61 -12.71
C LYS A 157 -2.22 2.93 -13.81
N ALA A 158 -3.33 2.28 -13.47
CA ALA A 158 -4.25 1.66 -14.45
C ALA A 158 -4.77 2.68 -15.48
N ARG A 159 -4.88 3.95 -15.10
CA ARG A 159 -5.43 5.03 -15.92
C ARG A 159 -4.36 5.82 -16.67
N TYR A 160 -3.21 6.07 -16.04
CA TYR A 160 -2.25 7.08 -16.50
C TYR A 160 -0.86 6.55 -16.84
N ALA A 161 -0.53 5.29 -16.50
CA ALA A 161 0.77 4.75 -16.90
C ALA A 161 0.98 4.92 -18.41
N ARG A 162 2.18 5.37 -18.82
CA ARG A 162 2.47 5.75 -20.21
C ARG A 162 2.39 4.55 -21.15
N ALA A 163 2.96 3.42 -20.72
CA ALA A 163 2.94 2.19 -21.50
C ALA A 163 1.56 1.49 -21.41
N PRO A 164 0.94 1.11 -22.54
CA PRO A 164 -0.33 0.38 -22.54
C PRO A 164 -0.29 -0.93 -21.75
N ALA A 165 0.83 -1.66 -21.78
CA ALA A 165 1.03 -2.89 -21.02
C ALA A 165 0.95 -2.66 -19.51
N LEU A 166 1.52 -1.56 -18.99
CA LEU A 166 1.43 -1.21 -17.57
C LEU A 166 0.00 -0.87 -17.15
N ARG A 167 -0.74 -0.12 -17.99
CA ARG A 167 -2.15 0.17 -17.72
C ARG A 167 -2.99 -1.11 -17.67
N ALA A 168 -2.79 -2.00 -18.64
CA ALA A 168 -3.49 -3.27 -18.70
C ALA A 168 -3.17 -4.17 -17.49
N ALA A 169 -1.91 -4.19 -17.04
CA ALA A 169 -1.51 -4.90 -15.83
C ALA A 169 -2.23 -4.34 -14.60
N TYR A 170 -2.09 -3.04 -14.31
CA TYR A 170 -2.73 -2.44 -13.13
C TYR A 170 -4.26 -2.45 -13.17
N ALA A 171 -4.88 -2.43 -14.35
CA ALA A 171 -6.32 -2.60 -14.50
C ALA A 171 -6.81 -3.99 -14.05
N ARG A 172 -5.96 -5.02 -14.11
CA ARG A 172 -6.28 -6.35 -13.59
C ARG A 172 -6.20 -6.42 -12.06
N LEU A 173 -5.35 -5.60 -11.46
CA LEU A 173 -5.05 -5.64 -10.02
C LEU A 173 -6.00 -4.73 -9.21
N VAL A 174 -6.44 -3.60 -9.77
CA VAL A 174 -7.07 -2.51 -9.00
C VAL A 174 -8.29 -2.94 -8.17
N ASP A 175 -9.12 -3.84 -8.69
CA ASP A 175 -10.32 -4.30 -7.98
C ASP A 175 -9.94 -5.20 -6.78
N ASP A 176 -8.87 -5.99 -6.93
CA ASP A 176 -8.36 -6.89 -5.88
C ASP A 176 -7.69 -6.05 -4.78
N GLU A 177 -6.81 -5.13 -5.15
CA GLU A 177 -6.18 -4.15 -4.25
C GLU A 177 -7.20 -3.34 -3.45
N THR A 178 -8.31 -2.96 -4.09
CA THR A 178 -9.39 -2.24 -3.39
C THR A 178 -10.07 -3.14 -2.35
N ARG A 179 -10.33 -4.41 -2.68
CA ARG A 179 -10.91 -5.37 -1.72
C ARG A 179 -9.93 -5.71 -0.59
N HIS A 180 -8.63 -5.71 -0.86
CA HIS A 180 -7.59 -5.93 0.14
C HIS A 180 -7.56 -4.80 1.19
N GLY A 181 -7.59 -3.54 0.73
CA GLY A 181 -7.74 -2.40 1.63
C GLY A 181 -9.03 -2.46 2.46
N GLU A 182 -10.16 -2.84 1.86
CA GLU A 182 -11.42 -3.05 2.60
C GLU A 182 -11.32 -4.17 3.65
N LEU A 183 -10.68 -5.29 3.30
CA LEU A 183 -10.39 -6.39 4.22
C LEU A 183 -9.55 -5.91 5.40
N ALA A 184 -8.53 -5.09 5.20
CA ALA A 184 -7.70 -4.57 6.28
C ALA A 184 -8.53 -3.82 7.34
N TRP A 185 -9.52 -3.02 6.91
CA TRP A 185 -10.43 -2.32 7.81
C TRP A 185 -11.43 -3.25 8.53
N ASP A 186 -11.88 -4.32 7.87
CA ASP A 186 -12.73 -5.33 8.50
C ASP A 186 -11.96 -6.11 9.59
N VAL A 187 -10.72 -6.49 9.29
CA VAL A 187 -9.80 -7.11 10.25
C VAL A 187 -9.50 -6.16 11.41
N HIS A 188 -9.27 -4.87 11.12
CA HIS A 188 -9.01 -3.86 12.15
C HIS A 188 -10.17 -3.74 13.13
N ARG A 189 -11.42 -3.65 12.63
CA ARG A 189 -12.61 -3.59 13.49
C ARG A 189 -12.72 -4.79 14.41
N TRP A 190 -12.42 -5.98 13.91
CA TRP A 190 -12.42 -7.18 14.75
C TRP A 190 -11.30 -7.18 15.80
N LEU A 191 -10.06 -6.85 15.39
CA LEU A 191 -8.88 -6.80 16.28
C LEU A 191 -9.05 -5.78 17.41
N MET A 192 -9.58 -4.59 17.11
CA MET A 192 -9.82 -3.56 18.12
C MET A 192 -10.81 -4.03 19.19
N GLY A 193 -11.81 -4.85 18.82
CA GLY A 193 -12.74 -5.45 19.78
C GLY A 193 -12.13 -6.50 20.71
N GLN A 194 -10.88 -6.94 20.46
CA GLN A 194 -10.15 -7.87 21.31
C GLN A 194 -9.18 -7.18 22.29
N LEU A 195 -9.06 -5.85 22.21
CA LEU A 195 -8.08 -5.06 22.96
C LEU A 195 -8.75 -4.22 24.04
N ASP A 196 -7.98 -3.87 25.07
CA ASP A 196 -8.40 -2.90 26.07
C ASP A 196 -8.40 -1.46 25.53
N GLU A 197 -9.02 -0.53 26.27
CA GLU A 197 -9.15 0.86 25.84
C GLU A 197 -7.81 1.57 25.67
N ALA A 198 -6.80 1.22 26.46
CA ALA A 198 -5.49 1.87 26.40
C ALA A 198 -4.74 1.46 25.12
N ASP A 199 -4.78 0.17 24.78
CA ASP A 199 -4.21 -0.35 23.54
C ASP A 199 -4.97 0.15 22.30
N GLN A 200 -6.31 0.22 22.37
CA GLN A 200 -7.11 0.82 21.29
C GLN A 200 -6.73 2.29 21.04
N GLN A 201 -6.51 3.08 22.10
CA GLN A 201 -6.10 4.48 21.98
C GLN A 201 -4.73 4.60 21.29
N ARG A 202 -3.73 3.83 21.74
CA ARG A 202 -2.38 3.84 21.13
C ARG A 202 -2.40 3.46 19.65
N ILE A 203 -3.20 2.45 19.28
CA ILE A 203 -3.32 2.02 17.88
C ILE A 203 -4.01 3.10 17.04
N THR A 204 -5.06 3.74 17.57
CA THR A 204 -5.74 4.85 16.90
C THR A 204 -4.80 6.03 16.68
N GLU A 205 -3.97 6.37 17.67
CA GLU A 205 -2.95 7.41 17.55
C GLU A 205 -1.90 7.07 16.49
N ALA A 206 -1.42 5.83 16.46
CA ALA A 206 -0.48 5.36 15.45
C ALA A 206 -1.07 5.42 14.02
N GLN A 207 -2.34 5.01 13.86
CA GLN A 207 -3.05 5.11 12.59
C GLN A 207 -3.19 6.57 12.14
N ARG A 208 -3.60 7.48 13.04
CA ARG A 208 -3.69 8.92 12.74
C ARG A 208 -2.34 9.52 12.37
N ALA A 209 -1.26 9.12 13.07
CA ALA A 209 0.09 9.56 12.75
C ALA A 209 0.55 9.05 11.38
N ALA A 210 0.21 7.81 11.00
CA ALA A 210 0.48 7.27 9.67
C ALA A 210 -0.28 8.05 8.58
N ILE A 211 -1.57 8.32 8.79
CA ILE A 211 -2.38 9.12 7.86
C ILE A 211 -1.79 10.53 7.69
N ALA A 212 -1.37 11.17 8.79
CA ALA A 212 -0.76 12.50 8.75
C ALA A 212 0.56 12.54 7.97
N ARG A 213 1.28 11.40 7.87
CA ARG A 213 2.54 11.28 7.11
C ARG A 213 2.32 10.99 5.62
N LEU A 214 1.14 10.50 5.21
CA LEU A 214 0.85 10.16 3.80
C LEU A 214 1.23 11.25 2.78
N PRO A 215 1.04 12.56 3.03
CA PRO A 215 1.44 13.59 2.06
C PRO A 215 2.94 13.63 1.81
N ALA A 216 3.76 13.43 2.84
CA ALA A 216 5.20 13.36 2.71
C ALA A 216 5.63 12.08 2.00
N VAL A 217 5.01 10.94 2.35
CA VAL A 217 5.20 9.65 1.65
C VAL A 217 4.92 9.81 0.15
N ALA A 218 3.75 10.35 -0.20
CA ALA A 218 3.30 10.51 -1.57
C ALA A 218 4.23 11.43 -2.39
N ARG A 219 4.79 12.47 -1.76
CA ARG A 219 5.77 13.34 -2.39
C ARG A 219 7.05 12.57 -2.75
N VAL A 220 7.65 11.88 -1.78
CA VAL A 220 8.88 11.09 -2.01
C VAL A 220 8.64 9.98 -3.03
N GLN A 221 7.48 9.33 -2.97
CA GLN A 221 7.05 8.35 -3.98
C GLN A 221 7.02 8.97 -5.37
N ALA A 222 6.36 10.11 -5.56
CA ALA A 222 6.30 10.78 -6.86
C ALA A 222 7.67 11.25 -7.38
N GLU A 223 8.60 11.61 -6.50
CA GLU A 223 9.98 11.98 -6.87
C GLU A 223 10.80 10.77 -7.34
N ARG A 224 10.54 9.58 -6.80
CA ARG A 224 11.31 8.35 -7.07
C ARG A 224 10.64 7.41 -8.09
N LEU A 225 9.35 7.58 -8.34
CA LEU A 225 8.59 6.72 -9.25
C LEU A 225 9.04 6.96 -10.70
N PRO A 226 9.27 5.89 -11.50
CA PRO A 226 9.58 6.05 -12.91
C PRO A 226 8.52 6.89 -13.62
N GLN A 227 8.94 7.87 -14.43
CA GLN A 227 8.01 8.74 -15.19
C GLN A 227 7.03 7.95 -16.06
N ALA A 228 7.39 6.71 -16.43
CA ALA A 228 6.54 5.75 -17.13
C ALA A 228 5.23 5.42 -16.39
N MET A 229 5.17 5.59 -15.07
CA MET A 229 3.95 5.36 -14.28
C MET A 229 2.89 6.46 -14.45
N GLY A 230 3.24 7.60 -15.04
CA GLY A 230 2.29 8.67 -15.37
C GLY A 230 1.59 9.28 -14.15
N LEU A 231 2.23 9.20 -12.98
CA LEU A 231 1.67 9.69 -11.73
C LEU A 231 1.80 11.22 -11.62
N PRO A 232 0.95 11.88 -10.80
CA PRO A 232 1.03 13.30 -10.53
C PRO A 232 2.43 13.77 -10.10
N ALA A 233 2.73 15.03 -10.39
CA ALA A 233 3.90 15.72 -9.85
C ALA A 233 3.87 15.70 -8.30
N PRO A 234 5.03 15.81 -7.63
CA PRO A 234 5.11 15.55 -6.18
C PRO A 234 4.19 16.43 -5.30
N ALA A 235 3.98 17.70 -5.67
CA ALA A 235 3.05 18.58 -4.98
C ALA A 235 1.58 18.12 -5.12
N ALA A 236 1.18 17.67 -6.31
CA ALA A 236 -0.16 17.15 -6.58
C ALA A 236 -0.37 15.79 -5.89
N ALA A 237 0.63 14.91 -5.89
CA ALA A 237 0.60 13.65 -5.15
C ALA A 237 0.38 13.87 -3.64
N ALA A 238 1.09 14.83 -3.05
CA ALA A 238 0.92 15.20 -1.64
C ALA A 238 -0.47 15.78 -1.34
N ALA A 239 -1.02 16.62 -2.23
CA ALA A 239 -2.36 17.17 -2.08
C ALA A 239 -3.45 16.09 -2.16
N MET A 240 -3.30 15.16 -3.11
CA MET A 240 -4.17 14.00 -3.25
C MET A 240 -4.11 13.09 -2.03
N ALA A 241 -2.92 12.80 -1.52
CA ALA A 241 -2.73 12.02 -0.30
C ALA A 241 -3.35 12.67 0.94
N ARG A 242 -3.29 14.01 1.07
CA ARG A 242 -4.03 14.74 2.12
C ARG A 242 -5.53 14.50 2.03
N ARG A 243 -6.10 14.60 0.83
CA ARG A 243 -7.53 14.39 0.60
C ARG A 243 -7.94 12.95 0.89
N PHE A 244 -7.16 12.00 0.41
CA PHE A 244 -7.37 10.57 0.68
C PHE A 244 -7.33 10.29 2.19
N GLY A 245 -6.29 10.79 2.88
CA GLY A 245 -6.14 10.64 4.32
C GLY A 245 -7.27 11.27 5.13
N ALA A 246 -7.78 12.43 4.72
CA ALA A 246 -8.96 13.04 5.34
C ALA A 246 -10.21 12.16 5.20
N GLY A 247 -10.36 11.47 4.06
CA GLY A 247 -11.44 10.50 3.86
C GLY A 247 -11.28 9.23 4.69
N LEU A 248 -10.05 8.72 4.89
CA LEU A 248 -9.80 7.61 5.82
C LEU A 248 -10.17 7.96 7.27
N LEU A 249 -9.93 9.21 7.70
CA LEU A 249 -10.29 9.67 9.05
C LEU A 249 -11.80 9.85 9.26
N ALA A 250 -12.57 9.97 8.18
CA ALA A 250 -14.01 10.16 8.21
C ALA A 250 -14.81 8.84 8.07
N ALA A 251 -14.13 7.73 7.82
CA ALA A 251 -14.70 6.41 7.56
C ALA A 251 -14.86 5.55 8.82
#